data_AF-A0A6G9FQB3-F1
#
_entry.id   AF-A0A6G9FQB3-F1
#
_cell.length_a   1.000
_cell.length_b   1.000
_cell.length_c   1.000
_cell.angle_alpha   90.00
_cell.angle_beta   90.00
_cell.angle_gamma   90.00
#
_symmetry.space_group_name_H-M   'P 1'
#
loop_
_entity.id
_entity.type
_entity.pdbx_description
1 polymer ?
#
loop_
_entity_poly.entity_id
_entity_poly.type
_entity_poly.pdbx_seq_one_letter_code
_entity_poly.pdbx_strand_id
1 'polypeptide(L)'
;MPRLRLKDVLVRGAAHGIAAIVLLAATMLFVTDHHDRETFLAVVAGFSAVSAGTGIVFGAFFWAVCSGDIRRWRDRRTLVGQTDAVTIMAPALVRTGVLALVLFPGAWGLYHLVDDAAYGDWLYGS
;
A
#
# COMPACT_ATOMS: atom_id res chain seq x y z
N MET A 1 -9.20 4.30 -27.88
CA MET A 1 -8.09 4.46 -26.89
C MET A 1 -7.94 3.15 -26.13
N PRO A 2 -6.72 2.59 -25.94
CA PRO A 2 -6.54 1.28 -25.30
C PRO A 2 -6.88 1.35 -23.80
N ARG A 3 -7.80 0.47 -23.36
CA ARG A 3 -8.29 0.38 -21.97
C ARG A 3 -7.15 0.05 -21.00
N LEU A 4 -7.16 0.67 -19.82
CA LEU A 4 -6.19 0.37 -18.76
C LEU A 4 -6.44 -1.06 -18.24
N ARG A 5 -5.47 -1.96 -18.38
CA ARG A 5 -5.60 -3.33 -17.89
C ARG A 5 -5.39 -3.36 -16.38
N LEU A 6 -6.29 -4.05 -15.67
CA LEU A 6 -6.20 -4.25 -14.22
C LEU A 6 -4.84 -4.85 -13.82
N LYS A 7 -4.30 -5.78 -14.63
CA LYS A 7 -2.96 -6.36 -14.44
C LYS A 7 -1.86 -5.30 -14.30
N ASP A 8 -1.85 -4.27 -15.15
CA ASP A 8 -0.81 -3.23 -15.12
C ASP A 8 -0.94 -2.34 -13.87
N VAL A 9 -2.15 -2.19 -13.35
CA VAL A 9 -2.45 -1.48 -12.11
C VAL A 9 -1.94 -2.28 -10.91
N LEU A 10 -2.23 -3.58 -10.87
CA LEU A 10 -1.76 -4.49 -9.82
C LEU A 10 -0.23 -4.57 -9.77
N VAL A 11 0.44 -4.78 -10.92
CA VAL A 11 1.90 -4.92 -10.98
C VAL A 11 2.60 -3.66 -10.46
N ARG A 12 2.10 -2.47 -10.83
CA ARG A 12 2.66 -1.21 -10.31
C ARG A 12 2.40 -1.03 -8.83
N GLY A 13 1.19 -1.35 -8.36
CA GLY A 13 0.86 -1.33 -6.93
C GLY A 13 1.78 -2.23 -6.12
N ALA A 14 2.02 -3.45 -6.60
CA ALA A 14 2.92 -4.41 -5.96
C ALA A 14 4.38 -3.93 -5.96
N ALA A 15 4.87 -3.39 -7.08
CA ALA A 15 6.22 -2.83 -7.15
C ALA A 15 6.43 -1.67 -6.15
N HIS A 16 5.42 -0.79 -6.01
CA HIS A 16 5.46 0.27 -4.99
C HIS A 16 5.38 -0.28 -3.57
N GLY A 17 4.60 -1.35 -3.33
CA GLY A 17 4.56 -2.04 -2.05
C GLY A 17 5.92 -2.62 -1.66
N ILE A 18 6.61 -3.30 -2.57
CA ILE A 18 7.96 -3.82 -2.35
C ILE A 18 8.94 -2.70 -2.02
N ALA A 19 8.92 -1.60 -2.79
CA ALA A 19 9.77 -0.44 -2.51
C ALA A 19 9.48 0.16 -1.12
N ALA A 20 8.20 0.20 -0.71
CA ALA A 20 7.81 0.67 0.61
C ALA A 20 8.31 -0.25 1.74
N ILE A 21 8.37 -1.58 1.53
CA ILE A 21 8.97 -2.51 2.51
C ILE A 21 10.47 -2.21 2.69
N VAL A 22 11.20 -1.98 1.59
CA VAL A 22 12.64 -1.64 1.67
C VAL A 22 12.85 -0.34 2.44
N LEU A 23 12.03 0.67 2.16
CA LEU A 23 12.06 1.93 2.91
C LEU A 23 11.71 1.73 4.38
N LEU A 24 10.69 0.91 4.67
CA LEU A 24 10.27 0.59 6.03
C LEU A 24 11.42 -0.06 6.82
N ALA A 25 12.06 -1.07 6.24
CA ALA A 25 13.21 -1.74 6.82
C ALA A 25 14.36 -0.75 7.06
N ALA A 26 14.64 0.14 6.09
CA ALA A 26 15.67 1.17 6.26
C ALA A 26 15.31 2.15 7.40
N THR A 27 14.06 2.64 7.49
CA THR A 27 13.63 3.55 8.57
C THR A 27 13.69 2.89 9.95
N MET A 28 13.33 1.61 10.04
CA MET A 28 13.39 0.85 11.28
C MET A 28 14.82 0.82 11.86
N LEU A 29 15.85 0.76 11.02
CA LEU A 29 17.25 0.77 11.47
C LEU A 29 17.66 2.09 12.15
N PHE A 30 16.95 3.19 11.91
CA PHE A 30 17.22 4.49 12.54
C PHE A 30 16.48 4.68 13.86
N VAL A 31 15.49 3.84 14.18
CA VAL A 31 14.86 3.81 15.50
C VAL A 31 15.77 2.98 16.40
N THR A 32 16.26 3.51 17.51
CA THR A 32 17.24 2.79 18.36
C THR A 32 16.60 1.99 19.48
N ASP A 33 15.48 2.49 20.02
CA ASP A 33 14.77 1.85 21.12
C ASP A 33 13.89 0.68 20.63
N HIS A 34 13.93 -0.43 21.36
CA HIS A 34 13.22 -1.66 21.04
C HIS A 34 11.70 -1.45 21.00
N HIS A 35 11.17 -0.81 22.04
CA HIS A 35 9.73 -0.60 22.20
C HIS A 35 9.19 0.36 21.14
N ASP A 36 9.98 1.38 20.77
CA ASP A 36 9.64 2.28 19.68
C ASP A 36 9.65 1.58 18.31
N ARG A 37 10.58 0.64 18.07
CA ARG A 37 10.62 -0.18 16.83
C ARG A 37 9.37 -1.04 16.70
N GLU A 38 9.02 -1.79 17.75
CA GLU A 38 7.83 -2.63 17.78
C GLU A 38 6.56 -1.79 17.56
N THR A 39 6.42 -0.70 18.30
CA THR A 39 5.27 0.20 18.20
C THR A 39 5.15 0.79 16.80
N PHE A 40 6.26 1.25 16.22
CA PHE A 40 6.29 1.77 14.87
C PHE A 40 5.85 0.73 13.83
N LEU A 41 6.40 -0.49 13.89
CA LEU A 41 6.05 -1.56 12.94
C LEU A 41 4.61 -2.02 13.12
N ALA A 42 4.11 -2.11 14.36
CA ALA A 42 2.73 -2.45 14.65
C ALA A 42 1.75 -1.40 14.09
N VAL A 43 2.04 -0.11 14.26
CA VAL A 43 1.22 0.98 13.71
C VAL A 43 1.23 0.96 12.19
N VAL A 44 2.38 0.74 11.55
CA VAL A 44 2.49 0.64 10.10
C VAL A 44 1.74 -0.59 9.57
N ALA A 45 1.84 -1.73 10.25
CA ALA A 45 1.08 -2.94 9.92
C ALA A 45 -0.43 -2.69 10.04
N GLY A 46 -0.91 -2.12 11.14
CA GLY A 46 -2.33 -1.80 11.31
C GLY A 46 -2.85 -0.82 10.25
N PHE A 47 -2.11 0.26 9.99
CA PHE A 47 -2.49 1.26 8.99
C PHE A 47 -2.49 0.68 7.57
N SER A 48 -1.49 -0.15 7.23
CA SER A 48 -1.44 -0.83 5.94
C SER A 48 -2.58 -1.84 5.77
N ALA A 49 -2.98 -2.58 6.81
CA ALA A 49 -4.13 -3.47 6.74
C ALA A 49 -5.44 -2.71 6.46
N VAL A 50 -5.70 -1.62 7.19
CA VAL A 50 -6.92 -0.81 7.01
C VAL A 50 -6.95 -0.14 5.65
N SER A 51 -5.83 0.43 5.20
CA SER A 51 -5.72 1.07 3.89
C SER A 51 -5.77 0.06 2.73
N ALA A 52 -5.27 -1.16 2.91
CA ALA A 52 -5.43 -2.26 1.96
C ALA A 52 -6.91 -2.63 1.80
N GLY A 53 -7.60 -2.89 2.91
CA GLY A 53 -9.02 -3.26 2.92
C GLY A 53 -9.89 -2.18 2.28
N THR A 54 -9.77 -0.93 2.75
CA THR A 54 -10.53 0.20 2.20
C THR A 54 -10.19 0.45 0.73
N GLY A 55 -8.90 0.52 0.37
CA GLY A 55 -8.47 0.77 -1.01
C GLY A 55 -8.94 -0.29 -2.00
N ILE A 56 -8.88 -1.57 -1.62
CA ILE A 56 -9.35 -2.67 -2.48
C ILE A 56 -10.87 -2.68 -2.59
N VAL A 57 -11.60 -2.54 -1.48
CA VAL A 57 -13.07 -2.60 -1.49
C VAL A 57 -13.66 -1.43 -2.28
N PHE A 58 -13.27 -0.20 -1.96
CA PHE A 58 -13.76 0.98 -2.69
C PHE A 58 -13.24 0.99 -4.12
N GLY A 59 -11.97 0.63 -4.35
CA GLY A 59 -11.39 0.55 -5.68
C GLY A 59 -12.09 -0.46 -6.59
N ALA A 60 -12.37 -1.67 -6.08
CA ALA A 60 -13.08 -2.71 -6.82
C ALA A 60 -14.55 -2.34 -7.04
N PHE A 61 -15.21 -1.73 -6.06
CA PHE A 61 -16.57 -1.22 -6.19
C PHE A 61 -16.68 -0.20 -7.32
N PHE A 62 -15.82 0.83 -7.31
CA PHE A 62 -15.81 1.83 -8.38
C PHE A 62 -15.42 1.22 -9.74
N TRP A 63 -14.48 0.26 -9.75
CA TRP A 63 -14.11 -0.45 -10.98
C TRP A 63 -15.30 -1.23 -11.58
N ALA A 64 -16.10 -1.89 -10.74
CA ALA A 64 -17.28 -2.63 -11.16
C ALA A 64 -18.39 -1.69 -11.67
N VAL A 65 -18.64 -0.59 -10.96
CA VAL A 65 -19.66 0.41 -11.34
C VAL A 65 -19.28 1.15 -12.63
N CYS A 66 -18.00 1.42 -12.86
CA CYS A 66 -17.53 2.08 -14.09
C CYS A 66 -17.54 1.17 -15.33
N SER A 67 -17.97 -0.10 -15.24
CA SER A 67 -18.11 -1.05 -16.37
C SER A 67 -16.88 -1.18 -17.29
N GLY A 68 -15.69 -0.89 -16.76
CA GLY A 68 -14.43 -0.94 -17.52
C GLY A 68 -14.12 0.29 -18.39
N ASP A 69 -14.90 1.38 -18.31
CA ASP A 69 -14.51 2.67 -18.88
C ASP A 69 -13.55 3.40 -17.93
N ILE A 70 -12.32 2.89 -17.87
CA ILE A 70 -11.31 3.34 -16.91
C ILE A 70 -10.29 4.19 -17.63
N ARG A 71 -10.32 5.48 -17.31
CA ARG A 71 -9.52 6.50 -17.96
C ARG A 71 -8.21 6.70 -17.22
N ARG A 72 -7.17 7.06 -17.98
CA ARG A 72 -5.85 7.33 -17.42
C ARG A 72 -5.86 8.68 -16.72
N TRP A 73 -5.08 8.80 -15.64
CA TRP A 73 -4.90 10.08 -14.93
C TRP A 73 -4.38 11.22 -15.83
N ARG A 74 -3.68 10.88 -16.92
CA ARG A 74 -3.20 11.82 -17.93
C ARG A 74 -4.34 12.55 -18.65
N ASP A 75 -5.50 11.92 -18.76
CA ASP A 75 -6.68 12.45 -19.47
C ASP A 75 -7.60 13.24 -18.52
N ARG A 76 -7.10 13.66 -17.33
CA ARG A 76 -7.89 14.45 -16.38
C ARG A 76 -8.48 15.74 -16.97
N ARG A 77 -7.82 16.29 -17.99
CA ARG A 77 -8.21 17.57 -18.63
C ARG A 77 -9.37 17.41 -19.61
N THR A 78 -9.73 16.19 -20.00
CA THR A 78 -10.87 15.91 -20.88
C THR A 78 -12.11 15.47 -20.11
N LEU A 79 -12.07 15.50 -18.77
CA LEU A 79 -13.21 15.19 -17.92
C LEU A 79 -14.16 16.39 -17.88
N VAL A 80 -15.41 16.18 -18.27
CA VAL A 80 -16.43 17.24 -18.32
C VAL A 80 -17.44 17.11 -17.15
N GLY A 81 -17.48 15.98 -16.45
CA GLY A 81 -18.45 15.71 -15.37
C GLY A 81 -17.91 15.01 -14.12
N GLN A 82 -18.65 15.07 -13.02
CA GLN A 82 -18.31 14.46 -11.72
C GLN A 82 -18.23 12.93 -11.77
N THR A 83 -19.09 12.28 -12.54
CA THR A 83 -19.08 10.82 -12.76
C THR A 83 -17.82 10.36 -13.48
N ASP A 84 -17.23 11.24 -14.28
CA ASP A 84 -16.03 11.00 -15.06
C ASP A 84 -14.78 10.94 -14.12
N ALA A 85 -14.79 11.66 -13.00
CA ALA A 85 -13.72 11.61 -12.00
C ALA A 85 -13.60 10.24 -11.30
N VAL A 86 -14.71 9.52 -11.14
CA VAL A 86 -14.76 8.19 -10.52
C VAL A 86 -13.95 7.17 -11.33
N THR A 87 -13.91 7.34 -12.66
CA THR A 87 -13.16 6.46 -13.57
C THR A 87 -11.63 6.56 -13.38
N ILE A 88 -11.13 7.66 -12.81
CA ILE A 88 -9.71 7.84 -12.47
C ILE A 88 -9.44 7.44 -11.02
N MET A 89 -10.41 7.62 -10.13
CA MET A 89 -10.27 7.30 -8.71
C MET A 89 -10.23 5.78 -8.47
N ALA A 90 -10.98 5.00 -9.26
CA ALA A 90 -10.96 3.53 -9.19
C ALA A 90 -9.55 2.93 -9.34
N PRO A 91 -8.77 3.19 -10.40
CA PRO A 91 -7.42 2.64 -10.53
C PRO A 91 -6.42 3.23 -9.52
N ALA A 92 -6.66 4.42 -8.98
CA ALA A 92 -5.82 4.98 -7.92
C ALA A 92 -6.02 4.23 -6.60
N LEU A 93 -7.27 4.03 -6.19
CA LEU A 93 -7.65 3.29 -4.97
C LEU A 93 -7.20 1.83 -5.02
N VAL A 94 -7.33 1.17 -6.19
CA VAL A 94 -6.80 -0.20 -6.35
C VAL A 94 -5.28 -0.22 -6.22
N ARG A 95 -4.54 0.76 -6.76
CA ARG A 95 -3.08 0.82 -6.58
C ARG A 95 -2.67 1.00 -5.13
N THR A 96 -3.31 1.94 -4.43
CA THR A 96 -2.99 2.20 -3.01
C THR A 96 -3.36 1.01 -2.15
N GLY A 97 -4.49 0.36 -2.44
CA GLY A 97 -4.91 -0.86 -1.76
C GLY A 97 -3.94 -2.02 -1.96
N VAL A 98 -3.47 -2.24 -3.19
CA VAL A 98 -2.50 -3.32 -3.50
C VAL A 98 -1.13 -3.02 -2.91
N LEU A 99 -0.68 -1.77 -2.95
CA LEU A 99 0.56 -1.35 -2.27
C LEU A 99 0.47 -1.68 -0.78
N ALA A 100 -0.61 -1.28 -0.14
CA ALA A 100 -0.83 -1.51 1.28
C ALA A 100 -0.97 -3.01 1.61
N LEU A 101 -1.59 -3.78 0.72
CA LEU A 101 -1.70 -5.24 0.84
C LEU A 101 -0.34 -5.94 0.82
N VAL A 102 0.61 -5.43 0.02
CA VAL A 102 1.99 -5.94 -0.03
C VAL A 102 2.80 -5.44 1.17
N LEU A 103 2.59 -4.20 1.59
CA LEU A 103 3.29 -3.61 2.74
C LEU A 103 2.94 -4.30 4.05
N PHE A 104 1.67 -4.69 4.24
CA PHE A 104 1.18 -5.35 5.46
C PHE A 104 2.00 -6.58 5.89
N PRO A 105 2.16 -7.64 5.06
CA PRO A 105 2.94 -8.80 5.44
C PRO A 105 4.42 -8.48 5.64
N GLY A 106 4.96 -7.46 4.96
CA GLY A 106 6.34 -7.00 5.18
C GLY A 106 6.53 -6.34 6.54
N ALA A 107 5.62 -5.44 6.93
CA ALA A 107 5.62 -4.80 8.24
C ALA A 107 5.38 -5.82 9.37
N TRP A 108 4.43 -6.73 9.18
CA TRP A 108 4.12 -7.80 10.13
C TRP A 108 5.30 -8.78 10.30
N GLY A 109 5.94 -9.16 9.20
CA GLY A 109 7.13 -10.01 9.25
C GLY A 109 8.29 -9.35 9.99
N LEU A 110 8.54 -8.06 9.75
CA LEU A 110 9.55 -7.30 10.47
C LEU A 110 9.21 -7.15 11.96
N TYR A 111 7.93 -6.93 12.30
CA TYR A 111 7.48 -6.83 13.69
C TYR A 111 7.84 -8.09 14.47
N HIS A 112 7.50 -9.28 13.98
CA HIS A 112 7.84 -10.54 14.64
C HIS A 112 9.35 -10.78 14.71
N LEU A 113 10.10 -10.33 13.71
CA LEU A 113 11.56 -10.47 13.69
C LEU A 113 12.23 -9.61 14.79
N VAL A 114 11.59 -8.50 15.17
CA VAL A 114 12.01 -7.66 16.29
C VAL A 114 11.57 -8.27 17.63
N ASP A 115 10.31 -8.66 17.74
CA ASP A 115 9.70 -9.26 18.94
C ASP A 115 10.45 -10.54 19.37
N ASP A 116 10.87 -11.37 18.41
CA ASP A 116 11.63 -12.60 18.65
C ASP A 116 13.15 -12.34 18.89
N ALA A 117 13.64 -11.10 18.82
CA ALA A 117 15.06 -10.81 18.97
C ALA A 117 15.53 -11.04 20.42
N ALA A 118 16.62 -11.78 20.59
CA ALA A 118 17.17 -12.06 21.92
C ALA A 118 17.81 -10.81 22.55
N TYR A 119 17.71 -10.69 23.88
CA TYR A 119 18.34 -9.62 24.66
C TYR A 119 19.86 -9.62 24.42
N GLY A 120 20.40 -8.51 23.90
CA GLY A 120 21.82 -8.37 23.53
C GLY A 120 22.13 -8.59 22.03
N ASP A 121 21.14 -8.93 21.20
CA ASP A 121 21.28 -8.90 19.75
C ASP A 121 21.20 -7.46 19.22
N TRP A 122 21.85 -7.18 18.09
CA TRP A 122 21.87 -5.83 17.48
C TRP A 122 20.46 -5.36 17.05
N LEU A 123 19.57 -6.33 16.80
CA LEU A 123 18.15 -6.13 16.47
C LEU A 123 17.32 -5.73 17.69
N TYR A 124 17.71 -6.19 18.89
CA TYR A 124 17.04 -5.81 20.14
C TYR A 124 17.17 -4.30 20.39
N GLY A 125 18.31 -3.71 20.03
CA GLY A 125 18.58 -2.30 20.32
C GLY A 125 19.20 -2.13 21.72
N SER A 126 19.82 -0.97 21.93
CA SER A 126 20.54 -0.62 23.17
C SER A 126 19.63 0.02 24.19
#